data_AF-A0A9N9D7R3-F1
#
_entry.id   AF-A0A9N9D7R3-F1
#
_cell.length_a   1.000
_cell.length_b   1.000
_cell.length_c   1.000
_cell.angle_alpha   90.00
_cell.angle_beta   90.00
_cell.angle_gamma   90.00
#
_symmetry.space_group_name_H-M   'P 1'
#
loop_
_entity.id
_entity.type
_entity.pdbx_description
1 polymer ?
#
loop_
_entity_poly.entity_id
_entity_poly.type
_entity_poly.pdbx_seq_one_letter_code
_entity_poly.pdbx_strand_id
1 'polypeptide(L)'
;LPSKTFNIITLSDAPFERSISLVKKNVKGTDDASLEGLESSVKALGGRFSYLSLFIDKIRGGKKPSEALNELVTRAKFEILKLAFGDNTEDAKSIPWSDIQFWAIMKRLANNGILSYEEIKSSPFFKDDDTPIREMEDSDLILIVQSDDKITNIIKPGNQLYRVAFQQICSVELFKANMELKTYKYLYNFVFEKIKRYEEELQLLGKSLIRQDGKWLWVLGNDNQVPITIKERVDFLLGRIHKCHIKAAKYQEEIDKWSKVIEINGKNVEKKEQLT
;
A
#
# COMPACT_ATOMS: atom_id res chain seq x y z
N LEU A 1 -38.88 29.40 3.75
CA LEU A 1 -37.49 29.76 4.14
C LEU A 1 -36.71 30.06 2.87
N PRO A 2 -36.00 31.20 2.75
CA PRO A 2 -35.32 31.57 1.51
C PRO A 2 -34.04 30.74 1.33
N SER A 3 -33.87 30.17 0.14
CA SER A 3 -32.73 29.36 -0.30
C SER A 3 -31.45 30.20 -0.39
N LYS A 4 -30.63 30.18 0.67
CA LYS A 4 -29.29 30.77 0.65
C LYS A 4 -28.41 29.89 -0.25
N THR A 5 -27.99 30.40 -1.40
CA THR A 5 -27.05 29.72 -2.29
C THR A 5 -25.66 29.71 -1.66
N PHE A 6 -25.10 28.53 -1.39
CA PHE A 6 -23.72 28.39 -0.93
C PHE A 6 -22.78 28.54 -2.14
N ASN A 7 -21.90 29.54 -2.10
CA ASN A 7 -20.79 29.65 -3.05
C ASN A 7 -19.64 28.80 -2.53
N ILE A 8 -19.45 27.61 -3.11
CA ILE A 8 -18.31 26.74 -2.81
C ILE A 8 -17.17 27.15 -3.74
N ILE A 9 -16.10 27.71 -3.19
CA ILE A 9 -14.85 27.98 -3.92
C ILE A 9 -13.89 26.84 -3.59
N THR A 10 -13.55 26.01 -4.57
CA THR A 10 -12.54 24.96 -4.42
C THR A 10 -11.18 25.49 -4.83
N LEU A 11 -10.19 25.39 -3.94
CA LEU A 11 -8.79 25.66 -4.25
C LEU A 11 -8.12 24.36 -4.65
N SER A 12 -7.76 24.25 -5.93
CA SER A 12 -7.02 23.12 -6.48
C SER A 12 -5.54 23.46 -6.69
N ASP A 13 -4.72 22.43 -6.88
CA ASP A 13 -3.32 22.59 -7.29
C ASP A 13 -3.20 23.41 -8.58
N ALA A 14 -2.16 24.24 -8.65
CA ALA A 14 -1.87 25.05 -9.83
C ALA A 14 -1.33 24.18 -10.98
N PRO A 15 -1.77 24.41 -12.24
CA PRO A 15 -1.16 23.82 -13.43
C PRO A 15 0.35 24.08 -13.49
N PHE A 16 1.09 23.16 -14.09
CA PHE A 16 2.55 23.19 -14.13
C PHE A 16 3.11 24.53 -14.64
N GLU A 17 2.53 25.08 -15.71
CA GLU A 17 2.95 26.34 -16.34
C GLU A 17 2.79 27.52 -15.38
N ARG A 18 1.69 27.53 -14.59
CA ARG A 18 1.43 28.56 -13.58
C ARG A 18 2.39 28.41 -12.40
N SER A 19 2.65 27.18 -11.96
CA SER A 19 3.59 26.88 -10.89
C SER A 19 5.00 27.35 -11.23
N ILE A 20 5.49 27.05 -12.44
CA ILE A 20 6.79 27.53 -12.94
C ILE A 20 6.82 29.05 -13.02
N SER A 21 5.79 29.67 -13.58
CA SER A 21 5.72 31.13 -13.73
C SER A 21 5.74 31.83 -12.37
N LEU A 22 5.02 31.28 -11.38
CA LEU A 22 5.01 31.79 -10.01
C LEU A 22 6.40 31.72 -9.39
N VAL A 23 7.07 30.57 -9.49
CA VAL A 23 8.42 30.38 -8.93
C VAL A 23 9.42 31.31 -9.62
N LYS A 24 9.48 31.32 -10.96
CA LYS A 24 10.37 32.21 -11.73
C LYS A 24 10.15 33.68 -11.41
N LYS A 25 8.90 34.12 -11.20
CA LYS A 25 8.59 35.51 -10.81
C LYS A 25 9.13 35.85 -9.42
N ASN A 26 9.07 34.91 -8.49
CA ASN A 26 9.43 35.14 -7.10
C ASN A 26 10.92 34.96 -6.81
N VAL A 27 11.65 34.24 -7.66
CA VAL A 27 13.10 34.00 -7.49
C VAL A 27 13.95 34.95 -8.36
N LYS A 28 13.34 35.98 -8.97
CA LYS A 28 14.08 37.01 -9.72
C LYS A 28 15.10 37.70 -8.81
N GLY A 29 16.35 37.76 -9.25
CA GLY A 29 17.49 38.33 -8.51
C GLY A 29 18.47 37.31 -7.95
N THR A 30 18.20 36.01 -8.10
CA THR A 30 19.16 34.92 -7.82
C THR A 30 19.93 34.57 -9.10
N ASP A 31 21.23 34.26 -8.99
CA ASP A 31 22.09 33.91 -10.14
C ASP A 31 21.54 32.76 -10.98
N ASP A 32 21.64 32.84 -12.31
CA ASP A 32 21.12 31.81 -13.24
C ASP A 32 21.73 30.42 -13.00
N ALA A 33 23.01 30.34 -12.61
CA ALA A 33 23.67 29.09 -12.25
C ALA A 33 23.07 28.44 -10.99
N SER A 34 22.49 29.25 -10.09
CA SER A 34 21.81 28.78 -8.89
C SER A 34 20.38 28.29 -9.19
N LEU A 35 19.87 28.46 -10.40
CA LEU A 35 18.54 28.02 -10.85
C LEU A 35 18.57 26.72 -11.67
N GLU A 36 19.72 26.07 -11.78
CA GLU A 36 19.83 24.76 -12.43
C GLU A 36 18.89 23.74 -11.78
N GLY A 37 18.12 23.01 -12.61
CA GLY A 37 17.16 22.02 -12.12
C GLY A 37 15.85 22.60 -11.54
N LEU A 38 15.59 23.90 -11.70
CA LEU A 38 14.35 24.52 -11.19
C LEU A 38 13.08 23.83 -11.73
N GLU A 39 13.01 23.61 -13.04
CA GLU A 39 11.80 23.09 -13.67
C GLU A 39 11.52 21.63 -13.27
N SER A 40 12.57 20.81 -13.16
CA SER A 40 12.45 19.44 -12.68
C SER A 40 12.05 19.39 -11.21
N SER A 41 12.58 20.27 -10.36
CA SER A 41 12.16 20.39 -8.96
C SER A 41 10.70 20.81 -8.82
N VAL A 42 10.23 21.79 -9.61
CA VAL A 42 8.82 22.20 -9.60
C VAL A 42 7.91 21.08 -10.11
N LYS A 43 8.33 20.33 -11.13
CA LYS A 43 7.60 19.15 -11.60
C LYS A 43 7.46 18.07 -10.52
N ALA A 44 8.48 17.89 -9.69
CA ALA A 44 8.47 16.95 -8.57
C ALA A 44 7.61 17.44 -7.39
N LEU A 45 7.58 18.74 -7.11
CA LEU A 45 6.76 19.34 -6.06
C LEU A 45 5.26 19.32 -6.38
N GLY A 46 4.91 19.55 -7.64
CA GLY A 46 3.53 19.74 -8.07
C GLY A 46 3.03 21.17 -7.87
N GLY A 47 1.71 21.34 -7.89
CA GLY A 47 1.06 22.65 -7.94
C GLY A 47 0.58 23.22 -6.60
N ARG A 48 0.81 22.51 -5.48
CA ARG A 48 0.30 22.92 -4.18
C ARG A 48 1.06 24.16 -3.69
N PHE A 49 0.33 25.26 -3.49
CA PHE A 49 0.91 26.56 -3.19
C PHE A 49 1.80 26.57 -1.93
N SER A 50 1.41 25.84 -0.88
CA SER A 50 2.20 25.75 0.36
C SER A 50 3.61 25.23 0.10
N TYR A 51 3.75 24.12 -0.65
CA TYR A 51 5.05 23.58 -1.02
C TYR A 51 5.83 24.51 -1.96
N LEU A 52 5.16 25.14 -2.93
CA LEU A 52 5.79 26.11 -3.83
C LEU A 52 6.32 27.34 -3.06
N SER A 53 5.57 27.84 -2.07
CA SER A 53 5.99 28.97 -1.24
C SER A 53 7.23 28.62 -0.42
N LEU A 54 7.21 27.48 0.29
CA LEU A 54 8.37 26.99 1.05
C LEU A 54 9.60 26.77 0.14
N PHE A 55 9.39 26.29 -1.07
CA PHE A 55 10.45 26.11 -2.05
C PHE A 55 11.06 27.44 -2.51
N ILE A 56 10.22 28.43 -2.83
CA ILE A 56 10.65 29.79 -3.18
C ILE A 56 11.48 30.40 -2.05
N ASP A 57 11.02 30.31 -0.81
CA ASP A 57 11.71 30.89 0.35
C ASP A 57 13.09 30.26 0.57
N LYS A 58 13.21 28.94 0.34
CA LYS A 58 14.51 28.24 0.39
C LYS A 58 15.48 28.71 -0.68
N ILE A 59 15.01 28.92 -1.92
CA ILE A 59 15.89 29.39 -2.99
C ILE A 59 16.31 30.85 -2.76
N ARG A 60 15.39 31.71 -2.28
CA ARG A 60 15.73 33.08 -1.86
C ARG A 60 16.74 33.11 -0.72
N GLY A 61 16.71 32.10 0.16
CA GLY A 61 17.72 31.87 1.20
C GLY A 61 19.06 31.34 0.69
N GLY A 62 19.27 31.26 -0.63
CA GLY A 62 20.54 30.88 -1.27
C GLY A 62 20.69 29.38 -1.54
N LYS A 63 19.67 28.55 -1.32
CA LYS A 63 19.75 27.11 -1.62
C LYS A 63 19.52 26.82 -3.10
N LYS A 64 20.18 25.78 -3.61
CA LYS A 64 19.90 25.28 -4.96
C LYS A 64 18.51 24.62 -5.03
N PRO A 65 17.81 24.68 -6.18
CA PRO A 65 16.54 23.99 -6.40
C PRO A 65 16.54 22.50 -6.06
N SER A 66 17.65 21.80 -6.31
CA SER A 66 17.76 20.37 -5.97
C SER A 66 17.85 20.13 -4.46
N GLU A 67 18.62 20.95 -3.75
CA GLU A 67 18.76 20.91 -2.29
C GLU A 67 17.44 21.25 -1.60
N ALA A 68 16.78 22.31 -2.05
CA ALA A 68 15.48 22.74 -1.52
C ALA A 68 14.41 21.65 -1.71
N LEU A 69 14.39 21.00 -2.89
CA LEU A 69 13.51 19.86 -3.14
C LEU A 69 13.81 18.70 -2.19
N ASN A 70 15.09 18.31 -2.06
CA ASN A 70 15.50 17.18 -1.21
C ASN A 70 15.10 17.38 0.26
N GLU A 71 15.17 18.60 0.77
CA GLU A 71 14.69 18.93 2.12
C GLU A 71 13.18 18.76 2.26
N LEU A 72 12.42 19.22 1.26
CA LEU A 72 10.95 19.09 1.26
C LEU A 72 10.53 17.63 1.13
N VAL A 73 11.20 16.84 0.28
CA VAL A 73 10.97 15.39 0.18
C VAL A 73 11.32 14.70 1.50
N THR A 74 12.42 15.10 2.16
CA THR A 74 12.81 14.55 3.46
C THR A 74 11.77 14.83 4.53
N ARG A 75 11.24 16.05 4.59
CA ARG A 75 10.12 16.38 5.47
C ARG A 75 8.88 15.54 5.17
N ALA A 76 8.50 15.41 3.90
CA ALA A 76 7.35 14.61 3.49
C ALA A 76 7.52 13.12 3.87
N LYS A 77 8.74 12.56 3.78
CA LYS A 77 9.01 11.19 4.24
C LYS A 77 8.71 11.01 5.72
N PHE A 78 9.20 11.92 6.58
CA PHE A 78 8.94 11.84 8.02
C PHE A 78 7.45 11.97 8.34
N GLU A 79 6.77 12.89 7.65
CA GLU A 79 5.33 13.07 7.76
C GLU A 79 4.57 11.79 7.41
N ILE A 80 4.87 11.18 6.26
CA ILE A 80 4.28 9.90 5.83
C ILE A 80 4.58 8.79 6.86
N LEU A 81 5.83 8.66 7.30
CA LEU A 81 6.21 7.62 8.25
C LEU A 81 5.44 7.76 9.58
N LYS A 82 5.31 8.99 10.07
CA LYS A 82 4.56 9.29 11.29
C LYS A 82 3.06 9.00 11.12
N LEU A 83 2.43 9.56 10.08
CA LEU A 83 1.00 9.45 9.86
C LEU A 83 0.57 8.02 9.53
N ALA A 84 1.35 7.31 8.71
CA ALA A 84 0.95 6.03 8.16
C ALA A 84 1.37 4.81 8.99
N PHE A 85 2.45 4.92 9.77
CA PHE A 85 3.04 3.79 10.49
C PHE A 85 3.22 4.04 12.00
N GLY A 86 2.92 5.24 12.51
CA GLY A 86 2.92 5.52 13.95
C GLY A 86 4.30 5.40 14.60
N ASP A 87 5.18 6.37 14.32
CA ASP A 87 6.56 6.41 14.86
C ASP A 87 6.62 6.67 16.39
N ASN A 88 5.49 7.03 17.02
CA ASN A 88 5.35 7.24 18.47
C ASN A 88 4.29 6.30 19.07
N THR A 89 4.64 5.66 20.18
CA THR A 89 3.90 4.55 20.83
C THR A 89 2.49 4.89 21.34
N GLU A 90 2.11 6.17 21.41
CA GLU A 90 0.75 6.60 21.73
C GLU A 90 -0.13 6.80 20.48
N ASP A 91 0.45 7.26 19.37
CA ASP A 91 -0.25 7.53 18.10
C ASP A 91 -0.57 6.23 17.34
N ALA A 92 0.19 5.14 17.53
CA ALA A 92 -0.04 3.87 16.84
C ALA A 92 -1.42 3.23 17.12
N LYS A 93 -2.09 3.61 18.22
CA LYS A 93 -3.44 3.12 18.56
C LYS A 93 -4.57 3.87 17.87
N SER A 94 -4.31 5.05 17.30
CA SER A 94 -5.31 5.87 16.63
C SER A 94 -5.36 5.65 15.12
N ILE A 95 -4.39 4.94 14.54
CA ILE A 95 -4.34 4.67 13.09
C ILE A 95 -5.40 3.60 12.74
N PRO A 96 -6.42 3.92 11.92
CA PRO A 96 -7.53 3.02 11.61
C PRO A 96 -7.21 2.02 10.49
N TRP A 97 -5.93 1.91 10.11
CA TRP A 97 -5.43 0.94 9.14
C TRP A 97 -4.20 0.21 9.67
N SER A 98 -3.91 -0.96 9.10
CA SER A 98 -2.67 -1.68 9.33
C SER A 98 -1.53 -1.19 8.44
N ASP A 99 -0.28 -1.35 8.90
CA ASP A 99 0.92 -1.06 8.10
C ASP A 99 0.87 -1.70 6.70
N ILE A 100 0.36 -2.93 6.61
CA ILE A 100 0.32 -3.71 5.37
C ILE A 100 -0.69 -3.12 4.38
N GLN A 101 -1.83 -2.62 4.88
CA GLN A 101 -2.84 -1.96 4.04
C GLN A 101 -2.26 -0.70 3.40
N PHE A 102 -1.62 0.16 4.19
CA PHE A 102 -0.98 1.36 3.62
C PHE A 102 0.21 1.01 2.73
N TRP A 103 1.08 0.07 3.13
CA TRP A 103 2.20 -0.39 2.32
C TRP A 103 1.76 -0.88 0.94
N ALA A 104 0.66 -1.65 0.85
CA ALA A 104 0.13 -2.15 -0.40
C ALA A 104 -0.28 -1.01 -1.35
N ILE A 105 -0.90 0.05 -0.83
CA ILE A 105 -1.26 1.24 -1.61
C ILE A 105 -0.01 2.04 -1.98
N MET A 106 0.83 2.37 -1.01
CA MET A 106 2.03 3.20 -1.18
C MET A 106 2.97 2.61 -2.23
N LYS A 107 3.28 1.31 -2.16
CA LYS A 107 4.17 0.62 -3.11
C LYS A 107 3.63 0.68 -4.54
N ARG A 108 2.31 0.52 -4.72
CA ARG A 108 1.71 0.57 -6.06
C ARG A 108 1.61 2.01 -6.58
N LEU A 109 1.32 2.99 -5.73
CA LEU A 109 1.33 4.42 -6.07
C LEU A 109 2.72 4.94 -6.42
N ALA A 110 3.76 4.48 -5.72
CA ALA A 110 5.15 4.82 -6.03
C ALA A 110 5.53 4.44 -7.47
N ASN A 111 5.05 3.29 -7.94
CA ASN A 111 5.32 2.78 -9.29
C ASN A 111 4.40 3.40 -10.34
N ASN A 112 3.08 3.29 -10.15
CA ASN A 112 2.10 3.58 -11.20
C ASN A 112 1.51 4.99 -11.09
N GLY A 113 1.59 5.64 -9.93
CA GLY A 113 1.01 6.95 -9.66
C GLY A 113 -0.51 6.98 -9.49
N ILE A 114 -1.23 5.95 -9.96
CA ILE A 114 -2.69 5.85 -9.90
C ILE A 114 -3.08 4.39 -9.65
N LEU A 115 -4.15 4.14 -8.87
CA LEU A 115 -4.72 2.82 -8.63
C LEU A 115 -6.23 2.81 -8.83
N SER A 116 -6.80 1.66 -9.21
CA SER A 116 -8.25 1.45 -9.17
C SER A 116 -8.71 1.30 -7.72
N TYR A 117 -9.72 2.06 -7.33
CA TYR A 117 -10.31 1.98 -5.99
C TYR A 117 -10.93 0.60 -5.73
N GLU A 118 -11.71 0.08 -6.67
CA GLU A 118 -12.39 -1.22 -6.56
C GLU A 118 -11.41 -2.40 -6.45
N GLU A 119 -10.31 -2.34 -7.22
CA GLU A 119 -9.28 -3.37 -7.17
C GLU A 119 -8.56 -3.42 -5.81
N ILE A 120 -8.33 -2.25 -5.20
CA ILE A 120 -7.72 -2.16 -3.87
C ILE A 120 -8.69 -2.64 -2.79
N LYS A 121 -9.94 -2.19 -2.85
CA LYS A 121 -11.02 -2.56 -1.92
C LYS A 121 -11.25 -4.08 -1.88
N SER A 122 -11.31 -4.71 -3.05
CA SER A 122 -11.51 -6.17 -3.18
C SER A 122 -10.27 -7.02 -2.89
N SER A 123 -9.12 -6.39 -2.64
CA SER A 123 -7.89 -7.11 -2.37
C SER A 123 -7.94 -7.85 -1.02
N PRO A 124 -7.10 -8.89 -0.82
CA PRO A 124 -7.05 -9.63 0.45
C PRO A 124 -6.77 -8.76 1.68
N PHE A 125 -6.17 -7.58 1.50
CA PHE A 125 -5.80 -6.67 2.59
C PHE A 125 -6.99 -5.87 3.14
N PHE A 126 -7.97 -5.58 2.28
CA PHE A 126 -9.13 -4.74 2.62
C PHE A 126 -10.41 -5.57 2.73
N LYS A 127 -10.53 -6.72 2.04
CA LYS A 127 -11.67 -7.65 2.17
C LYS A 127 -13.02 -6.95 2.01
N ASP A 128 -13.12 -6.06 1.03
CA ASP A 128 -14.30 -5.24 0.73
C ASP A 128 -14.65 -4.17 1.80
N ASP A 129 -13.80 -3.98 2.81
CA ASP A 129 -13.88 -2.85 3.75
C ASP A 129 -13.11 -1.64 3.22
N ASP A 130 -13.82 -0.54 2.94
CA ASP A 130 -13.25 0.70 2.47
C ASP A 130 -12.96 1.72 3.57
N THR A 131 -13.34 1.46 4.82
CA THR A 131 -13.07 2.35 5.95
C THR A 131 -11.59 2.74 6.03
N PRO A 132 -10.62 1.79 5.95
CA PRO A 132 -9.21 2.15 6.02
C PRO A 132 -8.75 3.04 4.85
N ILE A 133 -9.37 2.90 3.66
CA ILE A 133 -9.02 3.71 2.48
C ILE A 133 -9.56 5.13 2.65
N ARG A 134 -10.77 5.29 3.19
CA ARG A 134 -11.36 6.60 3.47
C ARG A 134 -10.58 7.36 4.53
N GLU A 135 -10.16 6.69 5.59
CA GLU A 135 -9.34 7.32 6.63
C GLU A 135 -7.94 7.72 6.11
N MET A 136 -7.38 6.97 5.15
CA MET A 136 -6.15 7.38 4.46
C MET A 136 -6.36 8.63 3.57
N GLU A 137 -7.57 8.83 3.03
CA GLU A 137 -7.94 10.06 2.32
C GLU A 137 -8.13 11.22 3.31
N ASP A 138 -8.82 11.00 4.42
CA ASP A 138 -9.05 12.01 5.46
C ASP A 138 -7.75 12.48 6.15
N SER A 139 -6.71 11.63 6.16
CA SER A 139 -5.36 11.96 6.63
C SER A 139 -4.45 12.59 5.56
N ASP A 140 -4.98 12.95 4.39
CA ASP A 140 -4.26 13.54 3.26
C ASP A 140 -3.12 12.64 2.69
N LEU A 141 -3.03 11.37 3.07
CA LEU A 141 -2.01 10.45 2.56
C LEU A 141 -2.29 10.06 1.10
N ILE A 142 -3.57 9.93 0.76
CA ILE A 142 -4.06 9.64 -0.59
C ILE A 142 -5.21 10.57 -0.97
N LEU A 143 -5.57 10.58 -2.24
CA LEU A 143 -6.75 11.26 -2.76
C LEU A 143 -7.60 10.25 -3.53
N ILE A 144 -8.91 10.25 -3.30
CA ILE A 144 -9.87 9.50 -4.13
C ILE A 144 -10.48 10.49 -5.10
N VAL A 145 -10.25 10.27 -6.39
CA VAL A 145 -10.81 11.10 -7.45
C VAL A 145 -11.58 10.24 -8.42
N GLN A 146 -12.63 10.82 -8.99
CA GLN A 146 -13.37 10.17 -10.07
C GLN A 146 -12.47 10.08 -11.31
N SER A 147 -12.46 8.94 -11.98
CA SER A 147 -11.73 8.77 -13.23
C SER A 147 -12.36 9.52 -14.40
N ASP A 148 -11.64 9.60 -15.51
CA ASP A 148 -12.07 10.26 -16.73
C ASP A 148 -13.35 9.66 -17.32
N ASP A 149 -13.61 8.37 -17.07
CA ASP A 149 -14.84 7.67 -17.46
C ASP A 149 -16.08 8.09 -16.64
N LYS A 150 -15.90 8.84 -15.55
CA LYS A 150 -16.93 9.27 -14.59
C LYS A 150 -17.73 8.15 -13.94
N ILE A 151 -17.27 6.91 -14.04
CA ILE A 151 -17.97 5.73 -13.50
C ILE A 151 -17.17 5.14 -12.35
N THR A 152 -15.84 5.11 -12.48
CA THR A 152 -14.98 4.50 -11.47
C THR A 152 -14.25 5.56 -10.63
N ASN A 153 -13.73 5.11 -9.49
CA ASN A 153 -12.88 5.92 -8.63
C ASN A 153 -11.45 5.42 -8.73
N ILE A 154 -10.52 6.36 -8.71
CA ILE A 154 -9.08 6.09 -8.70
C ILE A 154 -8.44 6.70 -7.46
N ILE A 155 -7.43 6.02 -6.93
CA ILE A 155 -6.62 6.48 -5.83
C ILE A 155 -5.35 7.12 -6.39
N LYS A 156 -5.02 8.32 -5.93
CA LYS A 156 -3.78 9.04 -6.21
C LYS A 156 -3.03 9.31 -4.90
N PRO A 157 -1.73 9.63 -4.93
CA PRO A 157 -1.03 10.16 -3.76
C PRO A 157 -1.70 11.46 -3.30
N GLY A 158 -1.64 11.73 -1.99
CA GLY A 158 -2.15 12.97 -1.36
C GLY A 158 -1.73 14.25 -2.07
N ASN A 159 -0.51 14.24 -2.60
CA ASN A 159 0.04 15.26 -3.48
C ASN A 159 1.21 14.70 -4.30
N GLN A 160 1.71 15.47 -5.27
CA GLN A 160 2.81 15.03 -6.13
C GLN A 160 4.12 14.78 -5.36
N LEU A 161 4.40 15.58 -4.32
CA LEU A 161 5.59 15.42 -3.48
C LEU A 161 5.57 14.09 -2.72
N TYR A 162 4.38 13.65 -2.25
CA TYR A 162 4.20 12.36 -1.59
C TYR A 162 4.54 11.20 -2.53
N ARG A 163 4.25 11.30 -3.83
CA ARG A 163 4.68 10.27 -4.80
C ARG A 163 6.20 10.08 -4.79
N VAL A 164 6.95 11.19 -4.79
CA VAL A 164 8.42 11.17 -4.76
C VAL A 164 8.91 10.60 -3.42
N ALA A 165 8.27 10.98 -2.32
CA ALA A 165 8.57 10.44 -1.00
C ALA A 165 8.29 8.94 -0.92
N PHE A 166 7.16 8.45 -1.45
CA PHE A 166 6.83 7.02 -1.52
C PHE A 166 7.90 6.23 -2.27
N GLN A 167 8.38 6.73 -3.41
CA GLN A 167 9.47 6.11 -4.16
C GLN A 167 10.73 5.98 -3.30
N GLN A 168 11.13 7.05 -2.61
CA GLN A 168 12.30 7.02 -1.74
C GLN A 168 12.12 6.07 -0.54
N ILE A 169 10.95 6.06 0.10
CA ILE A 169 10.65 5.14 1.21
C ILE A 169 10.71 3.69 0.72
N CYS A 170 10.11 3.38 -0.43
CA CYS A 170 10.14 2.05 -1.03
C CYS A 170 11.55 1.62 -1.49
N SER A 171 12.47 2.55 -1.69
CA SER A 171 13.89 2.28 -1.99
C SER A 171 14.72 1.96 -0.75
N VAL A 172 14.25 2.25 0.46
CA VAL A 172 14.98 1.89 1.70
C VAL A 172 14.91 0.38 1.91
N GLU A 173 16.03 -0.30 1.75
CA GLU A 173 16.10 -1.77 1.72
C GLU A 173 15.55 -2.44 2.97
N LEU A 174 15.99 -2.01 4.16
CA LEU A 174 15.56 -2.60 5.43
C LEU A 174 14.06 -2.37 5.68
N PHE A 175 13.56 -1.17 5.41
CA PHE A 175 12.14 -0.84 5.56
C PHE A 175 11.29 -1.68 4.60
N LYS A 176 11.69 -1.74 3.33
CA LYS A 176 11.06 -2.58 2.31
C LYS A 176 11.05 -4.05 2.74
N ALA A 177 12.18 -4.59 3.19
CA ALA A 177 12.28 -5.99 3.59
C ALA A 177 11.34 -6.32 4.76
N ASN A 178 11.27 -5.44 5.76
CA ASN A 178 10.34 -5.58 6.88
C ASN A 178 8.87 -5.56 6.43
N MET A 179 8.50 -4.62 5.55
CA MET A 179 7.12 -4.51 5.05
C MET A 179 6.74 -5.69 4.14
N GLU A 180 7.64 -6.15 3.28
CA GLU A 180 7.42 -7.36 2.46
C GLU A 180 7.27 -8.60 3.34
N LEU A 181 8.12 -8.77 4.37
CA LEU A 181 7.99 -9.88 5.32
C LEU A 181 6.63 -9.88 6.03
N LYS A 182 6.19 -8.71 6.55
CA LYS A 182 4.86 -8.54 7.14
C LYS A 182 3.76 -8.91 6.15
N THR A 183 3.87 -8.43 4.90
CA THR A 183 2.91 -8.68 3.82
C THR A 183 2.79 -10.17 3.50
N TYR A 184 3.90 -10.87 3.29
CA TYR A 184 3.86 -12.29 2.94
C TYR A 184 3.41 -13.18 4.11
N LYS A 185 3.76 -12.84 5.36
CA LYS A 185 3.20 -13.52 6.54
C LYS A 185 1.68 -13.37 6.60
N TYR A 186 1.15 -12.19 6.32
CA TYR A 186 -0.29 -11.98 6.24
C TYR A 186 -0.94 -12.82 5.13
N LEU A 187 -0.37 -12.79 3.93
CA LEU A 187 -0.89 -13.55 2.78
C LEU A 187 -0.82 -15.07 3.00
N TYR A 188 0.25 -15.55 3.66
CA TYR A 188 0.40 -16.94 4.08
C TYR A 188 -0.73 -17.34 5.02
N ASN A 189 -0.92 -16.58 6.11
CA ASN A 189 -1.99 -16.86 7.08
C ASN A 189 -3.38 -16.79 6.43
N PHE A 190 -3.60 -15.83 5.53
CA PHE A 190 -4.86 -15.72 4.79
C PHE A 190 -5.17 -16.97 3.94
N VAL A 191 -4.15 -17.56 3.29
CA VAL A 191 -4.31 -18.81 2.54
C VAL A 191 -4.43 -20.01 3.47
N PHE A 192 -3.67 -20.03 4.57
CA PHE A 192 -3.70 -21.08 5.58
C PHE A 192 -5.10 -21.24 6.20
N GLU A 193 -5.75 -20.13 6.55
CA GLU A 193 -7.13 -20.14 7.04
C GLU A 193 -8.13 -20.73 6.02
N LYS A 194 -7.88 -20.56 4.70
CA LYS A 194 -8.70 -21.21 3.67
C LYS A 194 -8.47 -22.71 3.62
N ILE A 195 -7.22 -23.15 3.75
CA ILE A 195 -6.87 -24.58 3.79
C ILE A 195 -7.60 -25.23 4.97
N LYS A 196 -7.48 -24.64 6.16
CA LYS A 196 -8.13 -25.14 7.38
C LYS A 196 -9.64 -25.32 7.19
N ARG A 197 -10.33 -24.33 6.59
CA ARG A 197 -11.78 -24.44 6.30
C ARG A 197 -12.11 -25.60 5.36
N TYR A 198 -11.30 -25.82 4.32
CA TYR A 198 -11.52 -26.94 3.39
C TYR A 198 -11.24 -28.29 4.05
N GLU A 199 -10.22 -28.37 4.91
CA GLU A 199 -9.90 -29.57 5.68
C GLU A 199 -10.98 -29.90 6.71
N GLU A 200 -11.51 -28.91 7.42
CA GLU A 200 -12.65 -29.07 8.34
C GLU A 200 -13.88 -29.62 7.61
N GLU A 201 -14.20 -29.09 6.42
CA GLU A 201 -15.29 -29.61 5.60
C GLU A 201 -15.03 -31.06 5.16
N LEU A 202 -13.81 -31.39 4.72
CA LEU A 202 -13.42 -32.76 4.38
C LEU A 202 -13.52 -33.71 5.57
N GLN A 203 -13.16 -33.28 6.78
CA GLN A 203 -13.32 -34.07 8.00
C GLN A 203 -14.79 -34.34 8.31
N LEU A 204 -15.68 -33.34 8.13
CA LEU A 204 -17.12 -33.52 8.30
C LEU A 204 -17.71 -34.51 7.29
N LEU A 205 -17.30 -34.42 6.02
CA LEU A 205 -17.68 -35.39 5.00
C LEU A 205 -17.14 -36.79 5.33
N GLY A 206 -15.90 -36.87 5.81
CA GLY A 206 -15.25 -38.11 6.23
C GLY A 206 -15.97 -38.83 7.37
N LYS A 207 -16.54 -38.09 8.34
CA LYS A 207 -17.34 -38.68 9.43
C LYS A 207 -18.61 -39.39 8.94
N SER A 208 -19.11 -39.01 7.77
CA SER A 208 -20.30 -39.61 7.15
C SER A 208 -19.95 -40.79 6.23
N LEU A 209 -18.68 -41.21 6.22
CA LEU A 209 -18.15 -42.32 5.43
C LEU A 209 -17.61 -43.41 6.35
N ILE A 210 -17.99 -44.66 6.10
CA ILE A 210 -17.42 -45.85 6.77
C ILE A 210 -16.58 -46.63 5.76
N ARG A 211 -15.48 -47.23 6.22
CA ARG A 211 -14.67 -48.13 5.40
C ARG A 211 -15.00 -49.57 5.76
N GLN A 212 -15.51 -50.34 4.80
CA GLN A 212 -15.81 -51.78 4.94
C GLN A 212 -15.25 -52.52 3.72
N ASP A 213 -14.50 -53.61 3.96
CA ASP A 213 -13.88 -54.45 2.92
C ASP A 213 -13.09 -53.66 1.86
N GLY A 214 -12.38 -52.62 2.30
CA GLY A 214 -11.59 -51.74 1.43
C GLY A 214 -12.39 -50.71 0.64
N LYS A 215 -13.72 -50.71 0.73
CA LYS A 215 -14.63 -49.75 0.05
C LYS A 215 -15.14 -48.69 1.02
N TRP A 216 -15.32 -47.47 0.50
CA TRP A 216 -15.98 -46.38 1.21
C TRP A 216 -17.50 -46.49 1.03
N LEU A 217 -18.24 -46.53 2.13
CA LEU A 217 -19.70 -46.63 2.17
C LEU A 217 -20.30 -45.39 2.82
N TRP A 218 -21.49 -44.98 2.37
CA TRP A 218 -22.23 -43.86 2.93
C TRP A 218 -23.12 -44.30 4.08
N VAL A 219 -22.99 -43.67 5.25
CA VAL A 219 -23.67 -44.12 6.48
C VAL A 219 -25.17 -43.82 6.48
N LEU A 220 -25.63 -42.86 5.67
CA LEU A 220 -27.02 -42.39 5.66
C LEU A 220 -27.83 -42.93 4.46
N GLY A 221 -27.32 -43.90 3.70
CA GLY A 221 -27.97 -44.41 2.49
C GLY A 221 -28.16 -45.92 2.48
N ASN A 222 -29.27 -46.38 1.91
CA ASN A 222 -29.62 -47.80 1.84
C ASN A 222 -28.69 -48.62 0.92
N ASP A 223 -28.06 -47.98 -0.08
CA ASP A 223 -27.36 -48.68 -1.16
C ASP A 223 -25.85 -48.87 -0.91
N ASN A 224 -25.34 -48.52 0.29
CA ASN A 224 -23.93 -48.64 0.67
C ASN A 224 -22.93 -47.98 -0.33
N GLN A 225 -23.39 -47.11 -1.21
CA GLN A 225 -22.56 -46.38 -2.18
C GLN A 225 -22.45 -44.91 -1.82
N VAL A 226 -21.25 -44.34 -1.99
CA VAL A 226 -21.05 -42.89 -1.82
C VAL A 226 -21.74 -42.13 -2.95
N PRO A 227 -22.65 -41.19 -2.65
CA PRO A 227 -23.32 -40.38 -3.66
C PRO A 227 -22.32 -39.64 -4.55
N ILE A 228 -22.63 -39.52 -5.84
CA ILE A 228 -21.73 -38.86 -6.81
C ILE A 228 -21.45 -37.40 -6.43
N THR A 229 -22.44 -36.71 -5.89
CA THR A 229 -22.32 -35.32 -5.40
C THR A 229 -21.28 -35.17 -4.29
N ILE A 230 -21.15 -36.17 -3.41
CA ILE A 230 -20.14 -36.19 -2.35
C ILE A 230 -18.75 -36.40 -2.96
N LYS A 231 -18.61 -37.30 -3.95
CA LYS A 231 -17.34 -37.51 -4.65
C LYS A 231 -16.88 -36.23 -5.36
N GLU A 232 -17.76 -35.60 -6.14
CA GLU A 232 -17.49 -34.34 -6.81
C GLU A 232 -17.11 -33.23 -5.83
N ARG A 233 -17.76 -33.17 -4.66
CA ARG A 233 -17.43 -32.20 -3.62
C ARG A 233 -16.06 -32.47 -3.01
N VAL A 234 -15.72 -33.72 -2.72
CA VAL A 234 -14.39 -34.11 -2.21
C VAL A 234 -13.30 -33.73 -3.22
N ASP A 235 -13.49 -34.07 -4.50
CA ASP A 235 -12.54 -33.71 -5.57
C ASP A 235 -12.39 -32.20 -5.71
N PHE A 236 -13.50 -31.45 -5.62
CA PHE A 236 -13.47 -29.99 -5.60
C PHE A 236 -12.64 -29.44 -4.43
N LEU A 237 -12.86 -29.95 -3.21
CA LEU A 237 -12.14 -29.50 -2.01
C LEU A 237 -10.65 -29.82 -2.09
N LEU A 238 -10.30 -31.05 -2.50
CA LEU A 238 -8.91 -31.45 -2.74
C LEU A 238 -8.23 -30.57 -3.78
N GLY A 239 -8.93 -30.26 -4.88
CA GLY A 239 -8.44 -29.34 -5.91
C GLY A 239 -8.22 -27.92 -5.39
N ARG A 240 -9.05 -27.44 -4.46
CA ARG A 240 -8.88 -26.11 -3.82
C ARG A 240 -7.72 -26.12 -2.83
N ILE A 241 -7.60 -27.15 -2.00
CA ILE A 241 -6.49 -27.34 -1.06
C ILE A 241 -5.15 -27.37 -1.80
N HIS A 242 -5.06 -28.14 -2.89
CA HIS A 242 -3.85 -28.21 -3.71
C HIS A 242 -3.44 -26.81 -4.24
N LYS A 243 -4.39 -26.05 -4.79
CA LYS A 243 -4.14 -24.67 -5.26
C LYS A 243 -3.70 -23.75 -4.13
N CYS A 244 -4.25 -23.90 -2.92
CA CYS A 244 -3.84 -23.14 -1.76
C CYS A 244 -2.42 -23.51 -1.29
N HIS A 245 -2.07 -24.80 -1.23
CA HIS A 245 -0.71 -25.22 -0.89
C HIS A 245 0.35 -24.66 -1.83
N ILE A 246 0.09 -24.64 -3.15
CA ILE A 246 0.99 -24.02 -4.13
C ILE A 246 1.22 -22.53 -3.80
N LYS A 247 0.17 -21.80 -3.42
CA LYS A 247 0.29 -20.39 -3.02
C LYS A 247 1.02 -20.22 -1.70
N ALA A 248 0.70 -21.04 -0.71
CA ALA A 248 1.34 -21.01 0.61
C ALA A 248 2.84 -21.29 0.52
N ALA A 249 3.25 -22.26 -0.31
CA ALA A 249 4.66 -22.56 -0.58
C ALA A 249 5.40 -21.33 -1.16
N LYS A 250 4.82 -20.67 -2.17
CA LYS A 250 5.39 -19.44 -2.74
C LYS A 250 5.53 -18.32 -1.71
N TYR A 251 4.54 -18.14 -0.85
CA TYR A 251 4.62 -17.14 0.21
C TYR A 251 5.67 -17.49 1.26
N GLN A 252 5.83 -18.77 1.59
CA GLN A 252 6.87 -19.24 2.49
C GLN A 252 8.28 -18.98 1.92
N GLU A 253 8.49 -19.25 0.62
CA GLU A 253 9.76 -18.95 -0.06
C GLU A 253 10.11 -17.45 0.04
N GLU A 254 9.14 -16.56 -0.19
CA GLU A 254 9.34 -15.12 -0.03
C GLU A 254 9.58 -14.72 1.43
N ILE A 255 8.88 -15.33 2.39
CA ILE A 255 9.13 -15.12 3.84
C ILE A 255 10.58 -15.45 4.18
N ASP A 256 11.09 -16.59 3.74
CA ASP A 256 12.46 -17.03 4.03
C ASP A 256 13.49 -16.11 3.39
N LYS A 257 13.24 -15.67 2.15
CA LYS A 257 14.06 -14.70 1.43
C LYS A 257 14.14 -13.36 2.15
N TRP A 258 13.00 -12.76 2.53
CA TRP A 258 12.99 -11.46 3.20
C TRP A 258 13.56 -11.53 4.62
N SER A 259 13.36 -12.64 5.32
CA SER A 259 13.97 -12.87 6.64
C SER A 259 15.50 -12.86 6.56
N LYS A 260 16.08 -13.53 5.55
CA LYS A 260 17.53 -13.51 5.30
C LYS A 260 18.04 -12.09 5.00
N VAL A 261 17.32 -11.30 4.21
CA VAL A 261 17.69 -9.91 3.90
C VAL A 261 17.72 -9.05 5.18
N ILE A 262 16.76 -9.24 6.09
CA ILE A 262 16.72 -8.53 7.37
C ILE A 262 17.91 -8.94 8.25
N GLU A 263 18.20 -10.23 8.36
CA GLU A 263 19.34 -10.73 9.15
C GLU A 263 20.69 -10.20 8.65
N ILE A 264 20.90 -10.16 7.32
CA ILE A 264 22.13 -9.64 6.72
C ILE A 264 22.26 -8.14 7.00
N ASN A 265 21.19 -7.37 6.80
CA ASN A 265 21.20 -5.94 7.04
C ASN A 265 21.38 -5.59 8.52
N GLY A 266 20.76 -6.34 9.44
CA GLY A 266 20.95 -6.17 10.88
C GLY A 266 22.41 -6.33 11.30
N LYS A 267 23.07 -7.41 10.85
CA LYS A 267 24.51 -7.63 11.10
C LYS A 267 25.40 -6.53 10.54
N ASN A 268 25.02 -5.92 9.41
CA ASN A 268 25.78 -4.82 8.81
C ASN A 268 25.64 -3.51 9.60
N VAL A 269 24.49 -3.27 10.23
CA VAL A 269 24.27 -2.10 11.11
C VAL A 269 25.11 -2.24 12.38
N GLU A 270 25.02 -3.39 13.05
CA GLU A 270 25.80 -3.68 14.28
C GLU A 270 27.31 -3.52 14.06
N LYS A 271 27.82 -4.00 12.92
CA LYS A 271 29.23 -3.85 12.55
C LYS A 271 29.64 -2.39 12.33
N LYS A 272 28.75 -1.55 11.76
CA LYS A 272 29.04 -0.13 11.53
C LYS A 272 29.11 0.63 12.85
N GLU A 273 28.20 0.34 13.79
CA GLU A 273 28.21 0.97 15.12
C GLU A 273 29.43 0.56 15.96
N GLN A 274 29.93 -0.67 15.81
CA GLN A 274 31.16 -1.12 16.50
C GLN A 274 32.45 -0.49 15.94
N LEU A 275 32.39 0.12 14.76
CA LEU A 275 33.54 0.75 14.08
C LEU A 275 33.57 2.29 14.21
N THR A 276 32.54 2.88 14.81
CA THR A 276 32.40 4.32 15.12
C THR A 276 32.52 4.57 16.61
#